data_AF-A0A095X0J2-F1
#
_entry.id   AF-A0A095X0J2-F1
#
_cell.length_a   1.000
_cell.length_b   1.000
_cell.length_c   1.000
_cell.angle_alpha   90.00
_cell.angle_beta   90.00
_cell.angle_gamma   90.00
#
_symmetry.space_group_name_H-M   'P 1'
#
loop_
_entity.id
_entity.type
_entity.pdbx_description
1 polymer ?
#
loop_
_entity_poly.entity_id
_entity_poly.type
_entity_poly.pdbx_seq_one_letter_code
_entity_poly.pdbx_strand_id
1 'polypeptide(L)'
;MAYFHFYIQKKAFDELDVEEYEIVATLDSRTSEICQDMDGKHFPMEDYQAGITAPPFHVYCRSTTVPYFDDEFTLCEERTARDKDGKTFYVPGEITYEEWFAALDKPYYEISKSVIYRLKSKNKKLSELNEVIVNSEILKVDGKKVILDHNKHELDYAKWIVNELGGDLGLHPRVVLPKNINTPDYIWNEEKWDLKTINNHGNSTLSNAIKKAKKQTNNVILDIQIDSYTDEILNNELLRIFNNKRLGFIDKIMITRKGEFIGIFKKKK
;
A
#
# COMPACT_ATOMS: atom_id res chain seq x y z
N MET A 1 23.42 10.72 -27.26
CA MET A 1 21.94 10.62 -27.45
C MET A 1 21.13 10.93 -26.19
N ALA A 2 21.67 10.81 -24.96
CA ALA A 2 20.94 11.17 -23.74
C ALA A 2 20.70 12.69 -23.56
N TYR A 3 21.67 13.55 -23.92
CA TYR A 3 21.57 15.00 -23.71
C TYR A 3 20.37 15.66 -24.42
N PHE A 4 20.13 15.32 -25.69
CA PHE A 4 19.00 15.89 -26.45
C PHE A 4 17.64 15.46 -25.90
N HIS A 5 17.53 14.23 -25.37
CA HIS A 5 16.31 13.76 -24.71
C HIS A 5 15.96 14.64 -23.50
N PHE A 6 16.92 14.89 -22.61
CA PHE A 6 16.72 15.75 -21.44
C PHE A 6 16.49 17.21 -21.78
N TYR A 7 17.11 17.72 -22.84
CA TYR A 7 16.85 19.07 -23.33
C TYR A 7 15.41 19.23 -23.85
N ILE A 8 14.91 18.26 -24.60
CA ILE A 8 13.52 18.25 -25.08
C ILE A 8 12.54 18.09 -23.91
N GLN A 9 12.86 17.24 -22.94
CA GLN A 9 12.05 17.04 -21.74
C GLN A 9 11.95 18.33 -20.92
N LYS A 10 13.06 19.04 -20.70
CA LYS A 10 13.07 20.36 -20.06
C LYS A 10 12.13 21.34 -20.79
N LYS A 11 12.25 21.43 -22.12
CA LYS A 11 11.36 22.31 -22.91
C LYS A 11 9.89 21.95 -22.78
N ALA A 12 9.57 20.66 -22.75
CA ALA A 12 8.20 20.21 -22.56
C ALA A 12 7.66 20.61 -21.18
N PHE A 13 8.50 20.56 -20.14
CA PHE A 13 8.12 21.04 -18.81
C PHE A 13 7.92 22.56 -18.79
N ASP A 14 8.80 23.33 -19.44
CA ASP A 14 8.65 24.78 -19.59
C ASP A 14 7.36 25.16 -20.36
N GLU A 15 6.99 24.39 -21.40
CA GLU A 15 5.76 24.61 -22.19
C GLU A 15 4.47 24.24 -21.45
N LEU A 16 4.57 23.36 -20.44
CA LEU A 16 3.44 22.89 -19.63
C LEU A 16 3.34 23.65 -18.29
N ASP A 17 4.13 24.71 -18.09
CA ASP A 17 4.21 25.49 -16.86
C ASP A 17 4.42 24.60 -15.60
N VAL A 18 5.29 23.59 -15.71
CA VAL A 18 5.66 22.74 -14.57
C VAL A 18 6.52 23.55 -13.59
N GLU A 19 6.12 23.62 -12.32
CA GLU A 19 6.84 24.38 -11.29
C GLU A 19 8.01 23.57 -10.69
N GLU A 20 7.79 22.29 -10.42
CA GLU A 20 8.77 21.38 -9.83
C GLU A 20 8.89 20.06 -10.62
N TYR A 21 10.06 19.45 -10.56
CA TYR A 21 10.31 18.15 -11.17
C TYR A 21 10.94 17.19 -10.17
N GLU A 22 10.64 15.91 -10.29
CA GLU A 22 11.22 14.82 -9.51
C GLU A 22 12.20 14.01 -10.37
N ILE A 23 13.28 13.55 -9.75
CA ILE A 23 14.23 12.64 -10.38
C ILE A 23 13.80 11.21 -10.09
N VAL A 24 13.61 10.43 -11.16
CA VAL A 24 13.26 9.01 -11.10
C VAL A 24 14.40 8.19 -11.68
N ALA A 25 15.09 7.44 -10.83
CA ALA A 25 16.12 6.49 -11.23
C ALA A 25 15.51 5.16 -11.71
N THR A 26 16.20 4.45 -12.59
CA THR A 26 15.80 3.07 -12.89
C THR A 26 16.06 2.20 -11.65
N LEU A 27 15.09 1.41 -11.21
CA LEU A 27 15.27 0.45 -10.11
C LEU A 27 15.91 -0.84 -10.65
N ASP A 28 17.23 -0.86 -10.78
CA ASP A 28 18.01 -2.04 -11.17
C ASP A 28 19.44 -2.04 -10.62
N SER A 29 20.13 -3.18 -10.70
CA SER A 29 21.49 -3.37 -10.18
C SER A 29 22.59 -2.58 -10.90
N ARG A 30 22.27 -1.88 -11.99
CA ARG A 30 23.22 -1.11 -12.81
C ARG A 30 23.09 0.40 -12.59
N THR A 31 22.09 0.84 -11.82
CA THR A 31 21.94 2.23 -11.43
C THR A 31 23.12 2.63 -10.55
N SER A 32 23.77 3.74 -10.88
CA SER A 32 24.97 4.21 -10.17
C SER A 32 24.60 4.82 -8.82
N GLU A 33 25.55 4.85 -7.88
CA GLU A 33 25.36 5.48 -6.55
C GLU A 33 24.79 6.90 -6.66
N ILE A 34 25.33 7.74 -7.55
CA ILE A 34 24.83 9.12 -7.77
C ILE A 34 23.35 9.11 -8.20
N CYS A 35 22.94 8.18 -9.06
CA CYS A 35 21.54 8.08 -9.49
C CYS A 35 20.64 7.55 -8.37
N GLN A 36 21.13 6.64 -7.54
CA GLN A 36 20.40 6.09 -6.39
C GLN A 36 20.15 7.18 -5.36
N ASP A 37 21.18 7.97 -5.03
CA ASP A 37 21.10 9.07 -4.07
C ASP A 37 20.18 10.20 -4.51
N MET A 38 20.00 10.37 -5.82
CA MET A 38 19.14 11.41 -6.40
C MET A 38 17.69 10.93 -6.63
N ASP A 39 17.40 9.63 -6.49
CA ASP A 39 16.07 9.07 -6.70
C ASP A 39 15.06 9.59 -5.67
N GLY A 40 13.91 10.08 -6.14
CA GLY A 40 12.84 10.63 -5.30
C GLY A 40 13.07 12.06 -4.80
N LYS A 41 14.18 12.71 -5.18
CA LYS A 41 14.39 14.14 -4.91
C LYS A 41 13.67 14.98 -5.95
N HIS A 42 12.98 16.01 -5.49
CA HIS A 42 12.37 17.02 -6.35
C HIS A 42 13.07 18.37 -6.21
N PHE A 43 13.03 19.16 -7.28
CA PHE A 43 13.67 20.47 -7.37
C PHE A 43 12.77 21.43 -8.16
N PRO A 44 12.82 22.74 -7.86
CA PRO A 44 12.21 23.76 -8.69
C PRO A 44 12.78 23.77 -10.11
N MET A 45 11.95 24.05 -11.12
CA MET A 45 12.40 24.14 -12.52
C MET A 45 13.44 25.26 -12.73
N GLU A 46 13.43 26.30 -11.89
CA GLU A 46 14.45 27.35 -11.87
C GLU A 46 15.87 26.82 -11.57
N ASP A 47 15.97 25.74 -10.79
CA ASP A 47 17.22 25.07 -10.45
C ASP A 47 17.63 23.99 -11.45
N TYR A 48 16.92 23.82 -12.58
CA TYR A 48 17.18 22.73 -13.54
C TYR A 48 18.55 22.88 -14.22
N GLN A 49 19.53 22.09 -13.73
CA GLN A 49 20.90 22.03 -14.22
C GLN A 49 21.33 20.58 -14.48
N ALA A 50 21.50 20.27 -15.77
CA ALA A 50 21.98 18.97 -16.21
C ALA A 50 23.36 18.65 -15.60
N GLY A 51 23.49 17.47 -14.99
CA GLY A 51 24.70 17.01 -14.32
C GLY A 51 24.81 17.37 -12.84
N ILE A 52 23.92 18.22 -12.30
CA ILE A 52 23.92 18.63 -10.88
C ILE A 52 22.58 18.33 -10.23
N THR A 53 21.51 18.95 -10.71
CA THR A 53 20.14 18.83 -10.18
C THR A 53 19.21 18.10 -11.15
N ALA A 54 19.67 17.83 -12.37
CA ALA A 54 18.91 17.06 -13.36
C ALA A 54 19.82 16.08 -14.13
N PRO A 55 19.30 14.91 -14.56
CA PRO A 55 20.03 14.01 -15.44
C PRO A 55 20.34 14.66 -16.82
N PRO A 56 21.39 14.19 -17.52
CA PRO A 56 22.23 13.05 -17.16
C PRO A 56 23.37 13.44 -16.20
N PHE A 57 23.50 12.71 -15.08
CA PHE A 57 24.59 12.92 -14.11
C PHE A 57 25.94 12.36 -14.56
N HIS A 58 25.91 11.31 -15.38
CA HIS A 58 27.10 10.62 -15.86
C HIS A 58 26.82 9.92 -17.21
N VAL A 59 27.87 9.37 -17.83
CA VAL A 59 27.73 8.57 -19.05
C VAL A 59 26.88 7.33 -18.75
N TYR A 60 25.94 6.99 -19.64
CA TYR A 60 24.95 5.92 -19.44
C TYR A 60 24.05 6.11 -18.20
N CYS A 61 23.73 7.38 -17.84
CA CYS A 61 22.76 7.69 -16.81
C CYS A 61 21.43 6.93 -17.02
N ARG A 62 20.93 6.31 -15.96
CA ARG A 62 19.69 5.52 -15.95
C ARG A 62 18.56 6.24 -15.19
N SER A 63 18.69 7.54 -14.96
CA SER A 63 17.67 8.36 -14.33
C SER A 63 16.99 9.26 -15.36
N THR A 64 15.74 9.60 -15.10
CA THR A 64 14.94 10.55 -15.85
C THR A 64 14.31 11.57 -14.91
N THR A 65 13.66 12.60 -15.46
CA THR A 65 12.83 13.53 -14.70
C THR A 65 11.36 13.32 -15.04
N VAL A 66 10.50 13.54 -14.07
CA VAL A 66 9.05 13.59 -14.23
C VAL A 66 8.54 14.89 -13.60
N PRO A 67 7.42 15.45 -14.07
CA PRO A 67 6.77 16.55 -13.36
C PRO A 67 6.42 16.11 -11.94
N TYR A 68 6.69 16.96 -10.96
CA TYR A 68 6.30 16.73 -9.58
C TYR A 68 5.08 17.58 -9.26
N PHE A 69 4.04 16.93 -8.74
CA PHE A 69 2.85 17.61 -8.22
C PHE A 69 2.60 17.08 -6.81
N ASP A 70 2.48 17.98 -5.84
CA ASP A 70 2.03 17.67 -4.48
C ASP A 70 0.50 17.51 -4.46
N ASP A 71 0.00 16.58 -5.26
CA ASP A 71 -1.42 16.28 -5.38
C ASP A 71 -1.72 14.78 -5.27
N GLU A 72 -2.99 14.46 -5.02
CA GLU A 72 -3.44 13.07 -4.82
C GLU A 72 -3.32 12.18 -6.07
N PHE A 73 -3.11 12.76 -7.24
CA PHE A 73 -3.15 12.04 -8.51
C PHE A 73 -1.80 11.43 -8.88
N THR A 74 -0.69 11.98 -8.39
CA THR A 74 0.65 11.41 -8.56
C THR A 74 0.87 10.15 -7.68
N LEU A 75 0.16 10.06 -6.55
CA LEU A 75 0.23 8.91 -5.64
C LEU A 75 -0.69 7.76 -6.08
N CYS A 76 -0.39 7.10 -7.19
CA CYS A 76 -0.95 5.80 -7.58
C CYS A 76 -0.18 5.08 -8.67
N GLU A 77 0.86 5.71 -9.22
CA GLU A 77 1.59 5.14 -10.33
C GLU A 77 2.40 3.93 -9.87
N GLU A 78 2.47 2.93 -10.75
CA GLU A 78 3.44 1.86 -10.59
C GLU A 78 4.64 2.20 -11.46
N ARG A 79 5.85 2.14 -10.89
CA ARG A 79 7.09 2.23 -11.67
C ARG A 79 7.66 0.85 -11.89
N THR A 80 8.39 0.69 -12.99
CA THR A 80 9.05 -0.58 -13.30
C THR A 80 10.34 -0.73 -12.50
N ALA A 81 10.56 -1.93 -11.97
CA ALA A 81 11.82 -2.35 -11.37
C ALA A 81 12.32 -3.66 -11.99
N ARG A 82 13.61 -3.97 -11.83
CA ARG A 82 14.24 -5.20 -12.36
C ARG A 82 14.89 -6.00 -11.26
N ASP A 83 14.62 -7.31 -11.22
CA ASP A 83 15.25 -8.18 -10.22
C ASP A 83 16.72 -8.48 -10.56
N LYS A 84 17.38 -9.28 -9.71
CA LYS A 84 18.76 -9.75 -9.90
C LYS A 84 18.95 -10.51 -11.24
N ASP A 85 17.88 -11.13 -11.74
CA ASP A 85 17.86 -11.88 -13.00
C ASP A 85 17.52 -10.99 -14.21
N GLY A 86 17.23 -9.70 -13.98
CA GLY A 86 16.90 -8.72 -15.00
C GLY A 86 15.45 -8.72 -15.47
N LYS A 87 14.57 -9.49 -14.81
CA LYS A 87 13.14 -9.53 -15.11
C LYS A 87 12.44 -8.28 -14.58
N THR A 88 11.63 -7.66 -15.43
CA THR A 88 10.85 -6.47 -15.08
C THR A 88 9.58 -6.83 -14.32
N PHE A 89 9.31 -6.09 -13.24
CA PHE A 89 8.07 -6.14 -12.46
C PHE A 89 7.66 -4.73 -12.04
N TYR A 90 6.44 -4.59 -11.52
CA TYR A 90 5.86 -3.32 -11.10
C TYR A 90 5.95 -3.14 -9.60
N VAL A 91 6.32 -1.93 -9.18
CA VAL A 91 6.40 -1.51 -7.77
C VAL A 91 5.66 -0.20 -7.59
N PRO A 92 5.26 0.15 -6.35
CA PRO A 92 4.73 1.49 -6.07
C PRO A 92 5.69 2.58 -6.58
N GLY A 93 5.18 3.62 -7.23
CA GLY A 93 5.98 4.70 -7.85
C GLY A 93 6.86 5.46 -6.86
N GLU A 94 6.35 5.63 -5.64
CA GLU A 94 7.00 6.37 -4.55
C GLU A 94 8.13 5.61 -3.84
N ILE A 95 8.33 4.32 -4.15
CA ILE A 95 9.41 3.56 -3.52
C ILE A 95 10.75 4.12 -3.98
N THR A 96 11.58 4.55 -3.05
CA THR A 96 12.93 5.00 -3.37
C THR A 96 13.81 3.80 -3.72
N TYR A 97 14.93 4.07 -4.39
CA TYR A 97 15.91 3.04 -4.69
C TYR A 97 16.37 2.28 -3.44
N GLU A 98 16.63 2.99 -2.33
CA GLU A 98 17.06 2.37 -1.07
C GLU A 98 15.99 1.43 -0.49
N GLU A 99 14.73 1.89 -0.43
CA GLU A 99 13.60 1.10 0.06
C GLU A 99 13.37 -0.13 -0.83
N TRP A 100 13.45 0.05 -2.14
CA TRP A 100 13.36 -1.03 -3.12
C TRP A 100 14.48 -2.06 -2.95
N PHE A 101 15.73 -1.59 -2.83
CA PHE A 101 16.90 -2.44 -2.68
C PHE A 101 16.83 -3.24 -1.38
N ALA A 102 16.43 -2.62 -0.26
CA ALA A 102 16.20 -3.29 1.02
C ALA A 102 15.03 -4.30 0.96
N ALA A 103 14.04 -4.03 0.10
CA ALA A 103 12.91 -4.92 -0.10
C ALA A 103 13.22 -6.07 -1.07
N LEU A 104 14.30 -6.06 -1.85
CA LEU A 104 14.57 -7.06 -2.91
C LEU A 104 14.41 -8.51 -2.42
N ASP A 105 14.99 -8.84 -1.28
CA ASP A 105 14.96 -10.19 -0.71
C ASP A 105 13.70 -10.49 0.13
N LYS A 106 12.77 -9.51 0.24
CA LYS A 106 11.48 -9.68 0.90
C LYS A 106 10.38 -10.03 -0.12
N PRO A 107 9.36 -10.82 0.25
CA PRO A 107 8.22 -11.15 -0.61
C PRO A 107 7.09 -10.08 -0.58
N TYR A 108 7.32 -8.92 0.02
CA TYR A 108 6.36 -7.81 0.15
C TYR A 108 7.05 -6.43 0.11
N TYR A 109 6.25 -5.39 -0.08
CA TYR A 109 6.61 -3.97 0.07
C TYR A 109 5.84 -3.37 1.25
N GLU A 110 6.47 -2.45 1.97
CA GLU A 110 5.74 -1.57 2.89
C GLU A 110 5.18 -0.38 2.09
N ILE A 111 3.89 -0.08 2.25
CA ILE A 111 3.18 0.98 1.51
C ILE A 111 2.46 1.95 2.47
N SER A 112 2.89 2.00 3.72
CA SER A 112 2.27 2.79 4.79
C SER A 112 2.17 4.28 4.42
N LYS A 113 3.28 4.88 3.95
CA LYS A 113 3.38 6.31 3.63
C LYS A 113 2.37 6.72 2.55
N SER A 114 2.38 6.01 1.42
CA SER A 114 1.52 6.30 0.26
C SER A 114 0.04 6.15 0.59
N VAL A 115 -0.31 5.09 1.33
CA VAL A 115 -1.69 4.87 1.76
C VAL A 115 -2.15 5.97 2.70
N ILE A 116 -1.37 6.31 3.74
CA ILE A 116 -1.74 7.34 4.72
C ILE A 116 -1.89 8.72 4.06
N TYR A 117 -0.98 9.10 3.17
CA TYR A 117 -1.07 10.37 2.47
C TYR A 117 -2.42 10.50 1.73
N ARG A 118 -2.80 9.48 0.94
CA ARG A 118 -4.10 9.46 0.24
C ARG A 118 -5.29 9.57 1.17
N LEU A 119 -5.20 8.96 2.34
CA LEU A 119 -6.30 8.92 3.30
C LEU A 119 -6.52 10.24 4.02
N LYS A 120 -5.45 11.01 4.28
CA LYS A 120 -5.52 12.37 4.85
C LYS A 120 -6.23 13.34 3.92
N SER A 121 -6.02 13.10 2.64
CA SER A 121 -6.51 13.88 1.52
C SER A 121 -8.02 13.66 1.24
N LYS A 122 -8.50 12.44 1.53
CA LYS A 122 -9.93 12.10 1.45
C LYS A 122 -10.72 12.54 2.69
N ASN A 123 -12.00 12.85 2.48
CA ASN A 123 -12.93 13.11 3.56
C ASN A 123 -13.06 11.89 4.50
N LYS A 124 -12.92 12.14 5.81
CA LYS A 124 -13.17 11.15 6.86
C LYS A 124 -14.64 10.81 6.90
N LYS A 125 -14.99 9.59 6.53
CA LYS A 125 -16.38 9.13 6.50
C LYS A 125 -16.48 7.74 7.10
N LEU A 126 -17.39 7.59 8.05
CA LEU A 126 -17.78 6.32 8.63
C LEU A 126 -19.25 6.09 8.29
N SER A 127 -19.57 4.97 7.64
CA SER A 127 -20.93 4.63 7.27
C SER A 127 -21.27 3.18 7.59
N GLU A 128 -22.52 2.92 7.92
CA GLU A 128 -23.06 1.56 7.98
C GLU A 128 -23.67 1.24 6.61
N LEU A 129 -23.25 0.13 6.00
CA LEU A 129 -23.76 -0.23 4.68
C LEU A 129 -25.16 -0.84 4.82
N ASN A 130 -26.12 -0.24 4.12
CA ASN A 130 -27.51 -0.70 4.12
C ASN A 130 -27.78 -1.79 3.06
N GLU A 131 -26.81 -2.03 2.17
CA GLU A 131 -26.93 -2.92 1.02
C GLU A 131 -25.66 -3.75 0.83
N VAL A 132 -25.83 -5.02 0.43
CA VAL A 132 -24.73 -5.95 0.12
C VAL A 132 -25.00 -6.62 -1.21
N ILE A 133 -23.96 -6.71 -2.04
CA ILE A 133 -24.01 -7.47 -3.29
C ILE A 133 -23.58 -8.91 -3.03
N VAL A 134 -24.51 -9.85 -3.24
CA VAL A 134 -24.30 -11.29 -3.14
C VAL A 134 -24.68 -11.94 -4.47
N ASN A 135 -23.75 -12.64 -5.12
CA ASN A 135 -24.02 -13.34 -6.39
C ASN A 135 -24.69 -12.46 -7.48
N SER A 136 -24.31 -11.19 -7.55
CA SER A 136 -24.90 -10.17 -8.43
C SER A 136 -26.35 -9.74 -8.10
N GLU A 137 -26.85 -10.09 -6.92
CA GLU A 137 -28.10 -9.57 -6.36
C GLU A 137 -27.81 -8.59 -5.21
N ILE A 138 -28.60 -7.51 -5.13
CA ILE A 138 -28.51 -6.53 -4.04
C ILE A 138 -29.47 -6.97 -2.92
N LEU A 139 -28.91 -7.28 -1.75
CA LEU A 139 -29.66 -7.56 -0.53
C LEU A 139 -29.63 -6.35 0.40
N LYS A 140 -30.80 -5.88 0.81
CA LYS A 140 -30.94 -4.81 1.81
C LYS A 140 -30.89 -5.37 3.22
N VAL A 141 -30.37 -4.59 4.17
CA VAL A 141 -30.49 -4.88 5.60
C VAL A 141 -31.97 -4.95 5.96
N ASP A 142 -32.42 -6.15 6.32
CA ASP A 142 -33.83 -6.46 6.63
C ASP A 142 -33.99 -7.05 8.04
N GLY A 143 -32.88 -7.19 8.78
CA GLY A 143 -32.84 -7.81 10.11
C GLY A 143 -33.10 -9.31 10.12
N LYS A 144 -33.20 -9.97 8.95
CA LYS A 144 -33.50 -11.40 8.81
C LYS A 144 -32.46 -12.11 7.94
N LYS A 145 -32.33 -11.70 6.69
CA LYS A 145 -31.34 -12.22 5.74
C LYS A 145 -30.01 -11.49 5.87
N VAL A 146 -30.05 -10.18 6.13
CA VAL A 146 -28.89 -9.32 6.33
C VAL A 146 -29.07 -8.55 7.62
N ILE A 147 -28.07 -8.65 8.51
CA ILE A 147 -28.12 -8.09 9.87
C ILE A 147 -26.91 -7.18 10.08
N LEU A 148 -27.16 -5.99 10.63
CA LEU A 148 -26.13 -5.11 11.21
C LEU A 148 -25.84 -5.62 12.63
N ASP A 149 -24.85 -6.50 12.76
CA ASP A 149 -24.44 -7.12 14.03
C ASP A 149 -22.93 -6.90 14.21
N HIS A 150 -22.54 -5.62 14.35
CA HIS A 150 -21.16 -5.25 14.61
C HIS A 150 -20.90 -5.27 16.12
N ASN A 151 -19.85 -5.98 16.53
CA ASN A 151 -19.43 -5.96 17.93
C ASN A 151 -18.86 -4.56 18.27
N LYS A 152 -19.00 -4.13 19.53
CA LYS A 152 -18.45 -2.88 20.06
C LYS A 152 -16.97 -2.70 19.69
N HIS A 153 -16.18 -3.76 19.77
CA HIS A 153 -14.76 -3.73 19.39
C HIS A 153 -14.54 -3.35 17.91
N GLU A 154 -15.32 -3.93 16.99
CA GLU A 154 -15.22 -3.64 15.56
C GLU A 154 -15.63 -2.20 15.24
N LEU A 155 -16.67 -1.70 15.92
CA LEU A 155 -17.12 -0.32 15.80
C LEU A 155 -16.06 0.67 16.31
N ASP A 156 -15.47 0.39 17.47
CA ASP A 156 -14.46 1.25 18.07
C ASP A 156 -13.17 1.25 17.23
N TYR A 157 -12.79 0.10 16.66
CA TYR A 157 -11.65 0.00 15.74
C TYR A 157 -11.90 0.73 14.42
N ALA A 158 -13.12 0.64 13.86
CA ALA A 158 -13.49 1.39 12.66
C ALA A 158 -13.41 2.90 12.87
N LYS A 159 -13.85 3.41 14.03
CA LYS A 159 -13.69 4.83 14.40
C LYS A 159 -12.21 5.20 14.50
N TRP A 160 -11.39 4.34 15.10
CA TRP A 160 -9.95 4.55 15.19
C TRP A 160 -9.30 4.66 13.81
N ILE A 161 -9.62 3.76 12.86
CA ILE A 161 -9.09 3.82 11.48
C ILE A 161 -9.43 5.17 10.83
N VAL A 162 -10.69 5.59 10.88
CA VAL A 162 -11.13 6.85 10.24
C VAL A 162 -10.49 8.08 10.91
N ASN A 163 -10.31 8.04 12.23
CA ASN A 163 -9.71 9.15 12.95
C ASN A 163 -8.21 9.27 12.73
N GLU A 164 -7.47 8.18 12.86
CA GLU A 164 -6.01 8.15 12.79
C GLU A 164 -5.48 8.09 11.35
N LEU A 165 -6.08 7.24 10.52
CA LEU A 165 -5.59 6.99 9.16
C LEU A 165 -6.38 7.80 8.13
N GLY A 166 -7.70 7.93 8.29
CA GLY A 166 -8.58 8.66 7.37
C GLY A 166 -9.34 7.79 6.37
N GLY A 167 -9.90 8.42 5.33
CA GLY A 167 -10.63 7.77 4.24
C GLY A 167 -12.12 7.46 4.51
N ASP A 168 -12.75 6.81 3.52
CA ASP A 168 -14.15 6.34 3.58
C ASP A 168 -14.19 4.88 4.02
N LEU A 169 -14.75 4.63 5.21
CA LEU A 169 -14.91 3.31 5.80
C LEU A 169 -16.40 2.97 5.97
N GLY A 170 -16.81 1.89 5.32
CA GLY A 170 -18.11 1.26 5.45
C GLY A 170 -18.03 0.02 6.35
N LEU A 171 -18.85 -0.05 7.38
CA LEU A 171 -19.10 -1.27 8.14
C LEU A 171 -19.97 -2.21 7.31
N HIS A 172 -19.48 -3.44 7.07
CA HIS A 172 -20.15 -4.38 6.18
C HIS A 172 -21.11 -5.28 6.96
N PRO A 173 -22.44 -5.22 6.70
CA PRO A 173 -23.40 -6.03 7.44
C PRO A 173 -23.22 -7.52 7.13
N ARG A 174 -23.62 -8.36 8.08
CA ARG A 174 -23.47 -9.80 7.99
C ARG A 174 -24.62 -10.42 7.21
N VAL A 175 -24.30 -11.27 6.24
CA VAL A 175 -25.30 -12.05 5.49
C VAL A 175 -25.55 -13.38 6.20
N VAL A 176 -26.76 -13.56 6.73
CA VAL A 176 -27.21 -14.79 7.39
C VAL A 176 -27.80 -15.76 6.37
N LEU A 177 -28.50 -15.23 5.36
CA LEU A 177 -29.12 -16.00 4.28
C LEU A 177 -28.83 -15.31 2.93
N PRO A 178 -28.33 -16.03 1.90
CA PRO A 178 -27.97 -17.46 1.87
C PRO A 178 -26.90 -17.89 2.88
N LYS A 179 -26.95 -19.14 3.36
CA LYS A 179 -25.92 -19.69 4.25
C LYS A 179 -24.58 -19.82 3.50
N ASN A 180 -23.47 -19.80 4.25
CA ASN A 180 -22.09 -19.91 3.75
C ASN A 180 -21.57 -18.70 2.94
N ILE A 181 -22.22 -17.54 3.04
CA ILE A 181 -21.66 -16.30 2.50
C ILE A 181 -20.73 -15.69 3.54
N ASN A 182 -19.49 -15.54 3.13
CA ASN A 182 -18.43 -14.98 3.93
C ASN A 182 -18.31 -13.49 3.61
N THR A 183 -18.79 -12.64 4.50
CA THR A 183 -18.66 -11.18 4.38
C THR A 183 -17.37 -10.70 5.04
N PRO A 184 -16.70 -9.66 4.49
CA PRO A 184 -15.65 -8.95 5.20
C PRO A 184 -16.24 -8.13 6.36
N ASP A 185 -15.38 -7.62 7.23
CA ASP A 185 -15.81 -6.75 8.34
C ASP A 185 -15.96 -5.30 7.88
N TYR A 186 -15.05 -4.84 7.02
CA TYR A 186 -14.99 -3.47 6.53
C TYR A 186 -14.89 -3.40 5.00
N ILE A 187 -15.46 -2.35 4.44
CA ILE A 187 -15.08 -1.83 3.13
C ILE A 187 -14.38 -0.50 3.37
N TRP A 188 -13.08 -0.43 3.14
CA TRP A 188 -12.29 0.77 3.35
C TRP A 188 -11.68 1.22 2.03
N ASN A 189 -12.13 2.38 1.54
CA ASN A 189 -11.83 2.91 0.20
C ASN A 189 -12.02 1.88 -0.91
N GLU A 190 -13.22 1.30 -0.97
CA GLU A 190 -13.63 0.29 -1.98
C GLU A 190 -12.90 -1.06 -1.88
N GLU A 191 -11.92 -1.19 -0.99
CA GLU A 191 -11.25 -2.46 -0.70
C GLU A 191 -11.93 -3.17 0.47
N LYS A 192 -12.04 -4.49 0.38
CA LYS A 192 -12.60 -5.33 1.46
C LYS A 192 -11.51 -5.62 2.48
N TRP A 193 -11.78 -5.44 3.77
CA TRP A 193 -10.83 -5.74 4.85
C TRP A 193 -11.49 -6.59 5.94
N ASP A 194 -10.70 -7.46 6.54
CA ASP A 194 -11.13 -8.37 7.60
C ASP A 194 -10.23 -8.18 8.82
N LEU A 195 -10.83 -7.90 9.98
CA LEU A 195 -10.14 -7.62 11.24
C LEU A 195 -9.90 -8.92 12.00
N LYS A 196 -8.68 -9.07 12.50
CA LYS A 196 -8.28 -10.20 13.34
C LYS A 196 -7.47 -9.71 14.54
N THR A 197 -8.13 -9.71 15.70
CA THR A 197 -7.51 -9.40 16.98
C THR A 197 -6.72 -10.58 17.52
N ILE A 198 -5.47 -10.32 17.93
CA ILE A 198 -4.49 -11.30 18.39
C ILE A 198 -4.17 -11.04 19.86
N ASN A 199 -4.74 -11.87 20.73
CA ASN A 199 -4.57 -11.77 22.19
C ASN A 199 -3.52 -12.75 22.76
N ASN A 200 -3.09 -13.72 21.96
CA ASN A 200 -2.16 -14.77 22.38
C ASN A 200 -0.98 -14.85 21.42
N HIS A 201 0.22 -15.04 21.98
CA HIS A 201 1.40 -15.30 21.18
C HIS A 201 1.61 -16.79 20.96
N GLY A 202 1.86 -17.18 19.71
CA GLY A 202 2.16 -18.55 19.36
C GLY A 202 2.71 -18.66 17.95
N ASN A 203 3.53 -19.68 17.72
CA ASN A 203 4.27 -19.90 16.48
C ASN A 203 3.40 -20.05 15.23
N SER A 204 2.08 -20.08 15.32
CA SER A 204 1.19 -20.12 14.14
C SER A 204 -0.04 -19.24 14.28
N THR A 205 -0.12 -18.42 15.32
CA THR A 205 -1.33 -17.64 15.64
C THR A 205 -1.70 -16.69 14.52
N LEU A 206 -0.75 -15.88 14.04
CA LEU A 206 -0.96 -14.93 12.95
C LEU A 206 -1.36 -15.65 11.65
N SER A 207 -0.58 -16.65 11.26
CA SER A 207 -0.87 -17.47 10.07
C SER A 207 -2.24 -18.14 10.13
N ASN A 208 -2.68 -18.63 11.30
CA ASN A 208 -3.98 -19.26 11.47
C ASN A 208 -5.13 -18.23 11.49
N ALA A 209 -4.89 -17.03 12.03
CA ALA A 209 -5.84 -15.93 11.94
C ALA A 209 -6.09 -15.52 10.48
N ILE A 210 -5.02 -15.36 9.71
CA ILE A 210 -5.09 -15.03 8.27
C ILE A 210 -5.81 -16.13 7.48
N LYS A 211 -5.57 -17.42 7.79
CA LYS A 211 -6.29 -18.52 7.11
C LYS A 211 -7.81 -18.43 7.26
N LYS A 212 -8.33 -17.81 8.33
CA LYS A 212 -9.79 -17.67 8.51
C LYS A 212 -10.38 -16.65 7.53
N ALA A 213 -9.60 -15.64 7.15
CA ALA A 213 -9.98 -14.66 6.12
C ALA A 213 -10.01 -15.25 4.69
N LYS A 214 -9.44 -16.45 4.49
CA LYS A 214 -9.34 -17.15 3.21
C LYS A 214 -10.74 -17.48 2.68
N LYS A 215 -11.30 -16.53 1.90
CA LYS A 215 -12.57 -16.51 1.11
C LYS A 215 -13.36 -15.20 1.29
N GLN A 216 -13.09 -14.40 2.33
CA GLN A 216 -13.78 -13.13 2.58
C GLN A 216 -13.12 -12.00 1.80
N THR A 217 -11.79 -11.94 1.88
CA THR A 217 -10.99 -10.86 1.31
C THR A 217 -9.54 -11.30 1.11
N ASN A 218 -8.81 -10.53 0.31
CA ASN A 218 -7.37 -10.63 0.15
C ASN A 218 -6.61 -9.68 1.09
N ASN A 219 -7.30 -8.77 1.80
CA ASN A 219 -6.70 -7.79 2.70
C ASN A 219 -7.09 -8.05 4.15
N VAL A 220 -6.11 -8.14 5.04
CA VAL A 220 -6.33 -8.49 6.46
C VAL A 220 -5.73 -7.42 7.37
N ILE A 221 -6.46 -7.08 8.43
CA ILE A 221 -5.97 -6.24 9.53
C ILE A 221 -5.63 -7.15 10.70
N LEU A 222 -4.37 -7.13 11.13
CA LEU A 222 -3.89 -7.83 12.31
C LEU A 222 -3.76 -6.84 13.45
N ASP A 223 -4.67 -6.94 14.42
CA ASP A 223 -4.66 -6.09 15.61
C ASP A 223 -4.03 -6.85 16.79
N ILE A 224 -2.80 -6.47 17.16
CA ILE A 224 -1.97 -7.19 18.12
C ILE A 224 -2.07 -6.53 19.49
N GLN A 225 -2.67 -7.24 20.45
CA GLN A 225 -2.94 -6.71 21.81
C GLN A 225 -1.91 -7.18 22.86
N ILE A 226 -0.84 -7.88 22.44
CA ILE A 226 0.18 -8.47 23.32
C ILE A 226 1.59 -7.94 23.01
N ASP A 227 2.38 -7.71 24.05
CA ASP A 227 3.74 -7.13 23.96
C ASP A 227 4.81 -8.09 23.44
N SER A 228 4.54 -9.39 23.44
CA SER A 228 5.53 -10.39 23.05
C SER A 228 5.86 -10.37 21.55
N TYR A 229 5.09 -9.65 20.73
CA TYR A 229 5.42 -9.39 19.33
C TYR A 229 6.30 -8.15 19.22
N THR A 230 7.62 -8.35 19.34
CA THR A 230 8.62 -7.34 19.00
C THR A 230 8.69 -7.12 17.48
N ASP A 231 9.29 -6.02 17.04
CA ASP A 231 9.41 -5.69 15.61
C ASP A 231 10.18 -6.77 14.85
N GLU A 232 11.19 -7.37 15.48
CA GLU A 232 11.94 -8.50 14.92
C GLU A 232 11.05 -9.73 14.72
N ILE A 233 10.22 -10.08 15.70
CA ILE A 233 9.29 -11.22 15.60
C ILE A 233 8.26 -10.95 14.51
N LEU A 234 7.72 -9.73 14.43
CA LEU A 234 6.77 -9.35 13.39
C LEU A 234 7.37 -9.43 11.99
N ASN A 235 8.59 -8.94 11.80
CA ASN A 235 9.29 -9.04 10.53
C ASN A 235 9.51 -10.50 10.11
N ASN A 236 9.95 -11.36 11.04
CA ASN A 236 10.13 -12.79 10.77
C ASN A 236 8.81 -13.50 10.44
N GLU A 237 7.72 -13.15 11.15
CA GLU A 237 6.39 -13.68 10.88
C GLU A 237 5.85 -13.20 9.52
N LEU A 238 6.02 -11.94 9.16
CA LEU A 238 5.62 -11.41 7.85
C LEU A 238 6.34 -12.13 6.71
N LEU A 239 7.67 -12.29 6.82
CA LEU A 239 8.46 -13.07 5.85
C LEU A 239 7.89 -14.47 5.68
N ARG A 240 7.56 -15.15 6.79
CA ARG A 240 6.98 -16.49 6.76
C ARG A 240 5.57 -16.51 6.15
N ILE A 241 4.73 -15.52 6.47
CA ILE A 241 3.35 -15.41 5.99
C ILE A 241 3.33 -15.21 4.47
N PHE A 242 4.08 -14.23 3.96
CA PHE A 242 4.07 -13.89 2.54
C PHE A 242 4.77 -14.94 1.67
N ASN A 243 5.77 -15.66 2.19
CA ASN A 243 6.38 -16.81 1.51
C ASN A 243 5.50 -18.08 1.53
N ASN A 244 4.47 -18.13 2.38
CA ASN A 244 3.65 -19.32 2.51
C ASN A 244 2.67 -19.46 1.34
N LYS A 245 2.90 -20.45 0.49
CA LYS A 245 2.00 -20.78 -0.65
C LYS A 245 0.53 -20.95 -0.25
N ARG A 246 0.24 -21.45 0.96
CA ARG A 246 -1.13 -21.63 1.45
C ARG A 246 -1.86 -20.31 1.74
N LEU A 247 -1.10 -19.25 1.98
CA LEU A 247 -1.55 -17.87 2.18
C LEU A 247 -1.37 -17.04 0.90
N GLY A 248 -1.25 -17.71 -0.25
CA GLY A 248 -0.99 -17.09 -1.54
C GLY A 248 -2.01 -16.02 -1.96
N PHE A 249 -3.23 -16.09 -1.42
CA PHE A 249 -4.36 -15.21 -1.72
C PHE A 249 -4.25 -13.81 -1.11
N ILE A 250 -3.37 -13.62 -0.11
CA ILE A 250 -3.22 -12.33 0.55
C ILE A 250 -2.56 -11.32 -0.39
N ASP A 251 -3.19 -10.16 -0.54
CA ASP A 251 -2.66 -9.01 -1.25
C ASP A 251 -2.06 -8.01 -0.26
N LYS A 252 -2.80 -7.60 0.79
CA LYS A 252 -2.31 -6.63 1.79
C LYS A 252 -2.52 -7.09 3.24
N ILE A 253 -1.59 -6.71 4.11
CA ILE A 253 -1.71 -6.87 5.56
C ILE A 253 -1.47 -5.52 6.23
N MET A 254 -2.44 -5.04 7.00
CA MET A 254 -2.25 -3.92 7.93
C MET A 254 -1.97 -4.48 9.32
N ILE A 255 -1.00 -3.89 10.03
CA ILE A 255 -0.68 -4.29 11.40
C ILE A 255 -0.86 -3.10 12.33
N THR A 256 -1.59 -3.33 13.43
CA THR A 256 -1.61 -2.46 14.60
C THR A 256 -1.10 -3.20 15.81
N ARG A 257 -0.45 -2.51 16.73
CA ARG A 257 0.00 -3.05 18.01
C ARG A 257 -0.47 -2.12 19.12
N LYS A 258 -1.34 -2.61 20.01
CA LYS A 258 -1.90 -1.84 21.13
C LYS A 258 -2.46 -0.46 20.75
N GLY A 259 -3.14 -0.39 19.61
CA GLY A 259 -3.71 0.87 19.11
C GLY A 259 -2.71 1.78 18.41
N GLU A 260 -1.45 1.38 18.27
CA GLU A 260 -0.46 2.06 17.43
C GLU A 260 -0.45 1.44 16.03
N PHE A 261 -0.37 2.28 15.00
CA PHE A 261 -0.21 1.86 13.62
C PHE A 261 1.25 1.46 13.38
N ILE A 262 1.47 0.21 12.91
CA ILE A 262 2.81 -0.30 12.59
C ILE A 262 3.10 -0.15 11.10
N GLY A 263 2.17 -0.58 10.24
CA GLY A 263 2.36 -0.46 8.80
C GLY A 263 1.36 -1.25 7.96
N ILE A 264 1.38 -0.96 6.65
CA ILE A 264 0.63 -1.70 5.62
C ILE A 264 1.63 -2.34 4.67
N PHE A 265 1.52 -3.65 4.50
CA PHE A 265 2.43 -4.46 3.69
C PHE A 265 1.68 -5.07 2.51
N LYS A 266 2.14 -4.80 1.28
CA LYS A 266 1.58 -5.33 0.03
C LYS A 266 2.47 -6.45 -0.52
N LYS A 267 1.87 -7.58 -0.89
CA LYS A 267 2.59 -8.72 -1.45
C LYS A 267 3.19 -8.39 -2.83
N LYS A 268 4.38 -8.92 -3.12
CA LYS A 268 4.95 -8.91 -4.47
C LYS A 268 4.23 -9.91 -5.37
N LYS A 269 3.85 -9.48 -6.58
CA LYS A 269 3.21 -10.33 -7.60
C LYS A 269 4.24 -11.02 -8.49
#